data_AF-A0A426TMN6-F1
#
_entry.id   AF-A0A426TMN6-F1
#
_cell.length_a   1.000
_cell.length_b   1.000
_cell.length_c   1.000
_cell.angle_alpha   90.00
_cell.angle_beta   90.00
_cell.angle_gamma   90.00
#
_symmetry.space_group_name_H-M   'P 1'
#
loop_
_entity.id
_entity.type
_entity.pdbx_description
1 polymer ?
#
loop_
_entity_poly.entity_id
_entity_poly.type
_entity_poly.pdbx_seq_one_letter_code
_entity_poly.pdbx_strand_id
1 'polypeptide(L)'
;WPSNVRFVCAPAEALADAGVNGPFDAVFAAYLFRNVADPDAVLDTVHDLLGPHGRLAVHEYTLSGRPLHRAVWTGVCRGMVLPVATALGDGDLYRHLWRSVVEFDTADRFAERLRARGFDRVRALPLPGWQTGITHTVVARRAVPDAGSA
;
A
#
# COMPACT_ATOMS: atom_id res chain seq x y z
N TRP A 1 3.55 -23.63 -11.40
CA TRP A 1 3.97 -22.27 -11.82
C TRP A 1 5.17 -22.39 -12.75
N PRO A 2 5.37 -21.43 -13.67
CA PRO A 2 6.58 -21.35 -14.50
C PRO A 2 7.86 -21.32 -13.66
N SER A 3 9.00 -21.75 -14.22
CA SER A 3 10.29 -21.83 -13.50
C SER A 3 10.85 -20.47 -13.05
N ASN A 4 10.38 -19.37 -13.63
CA ASN A 4 10.73 -18.00 -13.26
C ASN A 4 9.85 -17.43 -12.13
N VAL A 5 9.05 -18.25 -11.44
CA VAL A 5 8.22 -17.83 -10.31
C VAL A 5 8.67 -18.53 -9.04
N ARG A 6 8.93 -17.74 -8.00
CA ARG A 6 9.28 -18.22 -6.66
C ARG A 6 8.27 -17.70 -5.63
N PHE A 7 7.80 -18.61 -4.78
CA PHE A 7 6.97 -18.26 -3.63
C PHE A 7 7.84 -18.26 -2.37
N VAL A 8 7.66 -17.25 -1.55
CA VAL A 8 8.34 -17.10 -0.26
C VAL A 8 7.27 -16.81 0.79
N CYS A 9 7.25 -17.60 1.85
CA CYS A 9 6.38 -17.38 3.00
C CYS A 9 7.19 -16.66 4.06
N ALA A 10 6.97 -15.36 4.21
CA ALA A 10 7.64 -14.51 5.18
C ALA A 10 6.78 -13.27 5.46
N PRO A 11 6.92 -12.65 6.64
CA PRO A 11 6.42 -11.29 6.83
C PRO A 11 7.14 -10.32 5.89
N ALA A 12 6.46 -9.26 5.46
CA ALA A 12 7.05 -8.26 4.56
C ALA A 12 8.21 -7.50 5.23
N GLU A 13 8.22 -7.47 6.57
CA GLU A 13 9.25 -6.91 7.42
C GLU A 13 10.55 -7.74 7.44
N ALA A 14 10.53 -9.00 6.99
CA ALA A 14 11.67 -9.91 7.04
C ALA A 14 12.03 -10.52 5.66
N LEU A 15 11.80 -9.77 4.59
CA LEU A 15 12.08 -10.24 3.22
C LEU A 15 13.55 -10.63 3.01
N ALA A 16 14.49 -9.86 3.59
CA ALA A 16 15.91 -10.14 3.52
C ALA A 16 16.28 -11.47 4.19
N ASP A 17 15.77 -11.72 5.40
CA ASP A 17 15.96 -12.98 6.14
C ASP A 17 15.41 -14.19 5.37
N ALA A 18 14.35 -13.97 4.59
CA ALA A 18 13.75 -14.97 3.72
C ALA A 18 14.48 -15.14 2.37
N GLY A 19 15.65 -14.52 2.19
CA GLY A 19 16.46 -14.61 0.98
C GLY A 19 15.83 -13.90 -0.23
N VAL A 20 15.03 -12.86 -0.01
CA VAL A 20 14.53 -11.98 -1.08
C VAL A 20 15.52 -10.83 -1.22
N ASN A 21 16.32 -10.87 -2.29
CA ASN A 21 17.34 -9.89 -2.60
C ASN A 21 17.09 -9.32 -4.00
N GLY A 22 17.30 -8.01 -4.16
CA GLY A 22 17.19 -7.30 -5.43
C GLY A 22 18.49 -7.33 -6.26
N PRO A 23 18.61 -6.45 -7.27
CA PRO A 23 17.64 -5.41 -7.64
C PRO A 23 16.45 -5.98 -8.43
N PHE A 24 15.25 -5.50 -8.12
CA PHE A 24 14.04 -5.72 -8.93
C PHE A 24 13.75 -4.50 -9.80
N ASP A 25 13.25 -4.74 -11.01
CA ASP A 25 12.76 -3.66 -11.89
C ASP A 25 11.48 -3.02 -11.36
N ALA A 26 10.65 -3.81 -10.68
CA ALA A 26 9.42 -3.35 -10.09
C ALA A 26 9.00 -4.16 -8.86
N VAL A 27 8.29 -3.48 -7.95
CA VAL A 27 7.60 -4.08 -6.81
C VAL A 27 6.13 -3.73 -6.90
N PHE A 28 5.27 -4.73 -6.72
CA PHE A 28 3.83 -4.55 -6.60
C PHE A 28 3.37 -5.01 -5.22
N ALA A 29 2.66 -4.14 -4.52
CA ALA A 29 2.07 -4.43 -3.22
C ALA A 29 0.58 -4.11 -3.25
N ALA A 30 -0.27 -5.11 -3.03
CA ALA A 30 -1.71 -4.92 -2.96
C ALA A 30 -2.18 -5.14 -1.53
N TYR A 31 -2.84 -4.14 -0.95
CA TYR A 31 -3.52 -4.22 0.33
C TYR A 31 -2.59 -4.60 1.49
N LEU A 32 -1.32 -4.18 1.41
CA LEU A 32 -0.25 -4.57 2.34
C LEU A 32 0.00 -3.52 3.42
N PHE A 33 0.25 -2.27 3.03
CA PHE A 33 0.88 -1.28 3.91
C PHE A 33 0.02 -0.86 5.10
N ARG A 34 -1.31 -1.03 5.01
CA ARG A 34 -2.19 -0.81 6.16
C ARG A 34 -2.12 -1.91 7.24
N ASN A 35 -1.54 -3.07 6.90
CA ASN A 35 -1.52 -4.27 7.73
C ASN A 35 -0.14 -4.57 8.33
N VAL A 36 0.90 -3.85 7.91
CA VAL A 36 2.25 -4.00 8.46
C VAL A 36 2.42 -3.15 9.71
N ALA A 37 3.26 -3.59 10.64
CA ALA A 37 3.46 -2.88 11.90
C ALA A 37 4.22 -1.55 11.70
N ASP A 38 5.18 -1.54 10.77
CA ASP A 38 5.99 -0.38 10.42
C ASP A 38 6.01 -0.19 8.89
N PRO A 39 5.06 0.61 8.34
CA PRO A 39 5.02 0.89 6.91
C PRO A 39 6.28 1.56 6.39
N ASP A 40 6.95 2.35 7.22
CA ASP A 40 8.14 3.10 6.83
C ASP A 40 9.33 2.17 6.64
N ALA A 41 9.57 1.25 7.58
CA ALA A 41 10.62 0.25 7.46
C ALA A 41 10.41 -0.67 6.24
N VAL A 42 9.15 -1.02 5.94
CA VAL A 42 8.82 -1.79 4.74
C VAL A 42 9.06 -0.96 3.47
N LEU A 43 8.76 0.35 3.47
CA LEU A 43 9.06 1.23 2.34
C LEU A 43 10.56 1.38 2.09
N ASP A 44 11.37 1.50 3.16
CA ASP A 44 12.84 1.52 3.06
C ASP A 44 13.35 0.22 2.42
N THR A 45 12.87 -0.93 2.92
CA THR A 45 13.22 -2.24 2.37
C THR A 45 12.84 -2.34 0.89
N VAL A 46 11.64 -1.90 0.51
CA VAL A 46 11.19 -1.89 -0.89
C VAL A 46 12.05 -0.97 -1.76
N HIS A 47 12.47 0.19 -1.24
CA HIS A 47 13.37 1.10 -1.95
C HIS A 47 14.71 0.43 -2.24
N ASP A 48 15.31 -0.22 -1.25
CA ASP A 48 16.60 -0.90 -1.38
C ASP A 48 16.55 -2.11 -2.32
N LEU A 49 15.42 -2.81 -2.34
CA LEU A 49 15.18 -3.93 -3.24
C LEU A 49 14.99 -3.51 -4.70
N LEU A 50 14.63 -2.26 -4.99
CA LEU A 50 14.45 -1.77 -6.36
C LEU A 50 15.79 -1.39 -7.00
N GLY A 51 15.99 -1.69 -8.28
CA GLY A 51 17.11 -1.14 -9.04
C GLY A 51 17.02 0.39 -9.22
N PRO A 52 18.07 1.06 -9.73
CA PRO A 52 17.99 2.45 -10.16
C PRO A 52 16.82 2.64 -11.12
N HIS A 53 15.98 3.66 -10.87
CA HIS A 53 14.73 3.90 -11.62
C HIS A 53 13.67 2.78 -11.56
N GLY A 54 13.84 1.80 -10.66
CA GLY A 54 12.85 0.76 -10.40
C GLY A 54 11.52 1.35 -9.94
N ARG A 55 10.41 0.65 -10.23
CA ARG A 55 9.05 1.17 -10.03
C ARG A 55 8.34 0.48 -8.88
N LEU A 56 7.65 1.26 -8.07
CA LEU A 56 6.73 0.77 -7.07
C LEU A 56 5.29 1.04 -7.52
N ALA A 57 4.45 0.02 -7.43
CA ALA A 57 3.00 0.15 -7.54
C ALA A 57 2.35 -0.38 -6.27
N VAL A 58 1.66 0.49 -5.55
CA VAL A 58 0.92 0.15 -4.33
C VAL A 58 -0.56 0.28 -4.62
N HIS A 59 -1.32 -0.79 -4.43
CA HIS A 59 -2.76 -0.76 -4.51
C HIS A 59 -3.36 -0.82 -3.11
N GLU A 60 -3.92 0.26 -2.60
CA GLU A 60 -4.28 0.36 -1.19
C GLU A 60 -5.56 1.17 -0.93
N TYR A 61 -6.22 0.86 0.18
CA TYR A 61 -7.28 1.69 0.74
C TYR A 61 -6.67 2.93 1.40
N THR A 62 -6.55 3.99 0.61
CA THR A 62 -6.11 5.30 1.08
C THR A 62 -7.23 6.29 0.83
N LEU A 63 -7.91 6.74 1.89
CA LEU A 63 -9.00 7.71 1.72
C LEU A 63 -8.45 9.00 1.10
N SER A 64 -9.21 9.68 0.26
CA SER A 64 -8.75 10.94 -0.35
C SER A 64 -8.70 12.13 0.63
N GLY A 65 -9.02 11.94 1.90
CA GLY A 65 -9.17 13.00 2.91
C GLY A 65 -10.49 13.79 2.84
N ARG A 66 -11.32 13.62 1.81
CA ARG A 66 -12.62 14.32 1.71
C ARG A 66 -13.65 13.68 2.66
N PRO A 67 -14.42 14.48 3.43
CA PRO A 67 -15.44 13.95 4.35
C PRO A 67 -16.48 13.04 3.68
N LEU A 68 -16.86 13.38 2.44
CA LEU A 68 -17.81 12.58 1.65
C LEU A 68 -17.30 11.16 1.41
N HIS A 69 -16.05 10.98 1.01
CA HIS A 69 -15.50 9.64 0.73
C HIS A 69 -15.36 8.82 2.02
N ARG A 70 -15.03 9.46 3.14
CA ARG A 70 -15.07 8.83 4.47
C ARG A 70 -16.49 8.40 4.85
N ALA A 71 -17.50 9.21 4.55
CA ALA A 71 -18.90 8.87 4.79
C ALA A 71 -19.37 7.71 3.90
N VAL A 72 -19.02 7.70 2.61
CA VAL A 72 -19.30 6.58 1.69
C VAL A 72 -18.65 5.29 2.20
N TRP A 73 -17.36 5.33 2.56
CA TRP A 73 -16.67 4.18 3.13
C TRP A 73 -17.36 3.68 4.41
N THR A 74 -17.67 4.59 5.33
CA THR A 74 -18.37 4.26 6.58
C THR A 74 -19.75 3.66 6.31
N GLY A 75 -20.48 4.19 5.33
CA GLY A 75 -21.79 3.71 4.90
C GLY A 75 -21.72 2.31 4.30
N VAL A 76 -20.77 2.03 3.41
CA VAL A 76 -20.55 0.70 2.83
C VAL A 76 -20.16 -0.31 3.92
N CYS A 77 -19.23 0.06 4.79
CA CYS A 77 -18.79 -0.81 5.88
C CYS A 77 -19.92 -1.14 6.85
N ARG A 78 -20.73 -0.15 7.24
CA ARG A 78 -21.85 -0.35 8.16
C ARG A 78 -23.06 -1.01 7.51
N GLY A 79 -23.33 -0.72 6.24
CA GLY A 79 -24.55 -1.13 5.54
C GLY A 79 -24.47 -2.47 4.81
N MET A 80 -23.28 -2.90 4.39
CA MET A 80 -23.09 -4.19 3.70
C MET A 80 -22.10 -5.09 4.42
N VAL A 81 -20.97 -4.55 4.83
CA VAL A 81 -19.85 -5.36 5.29
C VAL A 81 -20.11 -5.94 6.70
N LEU A 82 -20.54 -5.12 7.66
CA LEU A 82 -20.84 -5.57 9.03
C LEU A 82 -22.02 -6.56 9.11
N PRO A 83 -23.15 -6.35 8.40
CA PRO A 83 -24.26 -7.29 8.41
C PRO A 83 -23.87 -8.67 7.87
N VAL A 84 -23.12 -8.71 6.77
CA VAL A 84 -22.61 -9.97 6.17
C VAL A 84 -21.58 -10.63 7.09
N ALA A 85 -20.67 -9.85 7.66
CA ALA A 85 -19.69 -10.30 8.64
C ALA A 85 -20.31 -10.93 9.89
N THR A 86 -21.34 -10.28 10.44
CA THR A 86 -22.05 -10.73 11.64
C THR A 86 -22.84 -12.01 11.35
N ALA A 87 -23.41 -12.12 10.15
CA ALA A 87 -24.05 -13.34 9.69
C ALA A 87 -23.06 -14.52 9.49
N LEU A 88 -21.78 -14.23 9.21
CA LEU A 88 -20.74 -15.23 8.98
C LEU A 88 -19.84 -15.52 10.21
N GLY A 89 -19.94 -14.72 11.28
CA GLY A 89 -19.26 -14.97 12.57
C GLY A 89 -17.97 -14.17 12.83
N ASP A 90 -17.56 -13.25 11.94
CA ASP A 90 -16.22 -12.62 11.95
C ASP A 90 -16.22 -11.14 12.37
N GLY A 91 -17.09 -10.73 13.30
CA GLY A 91 -17.31 -9.31 13.64
C GLY A 91 -16.08 -8.51 14.09
N ASP A 92 -15.11 -9.15 14.75
CA ASP A 92 -13.85 -8.49 15.18
C ASP A 92 -12.88 -8.23 14.03
N LEU A 93 -12.76 -9.18 13.09
CA LEU A 93 -11.95 -9.04 11.88
C LEU A 93 -12.43 -7.84 11.05
N TYR A 94 -13.74 -7.63 10.98
CA TYR A 94 -14.32 -6.53 10.21
C TYR A 94 -14.23 -5.17 10.90
N ARG A 95 -14.27 -5.12 12.24
CA ARG A 95 -13.92 -3.91 13.00
C ARG A 95 -12.48 -3.49 12.75
N HIS A 96 -11.57 -4.47 12.73
CA HIS A 96 -10.17 -4.22 12.39
C HIS A 96 -10.05 -3.69 10.96
N LEU A 97 -10.72 -4.30 9.98
CA LEU A 97 -10.68 -3.86 8.58
C LEU A 97 -11.22 -2.44 8.37
N TRP A 98 -12.31 -2.07 9.06
CA TRP A 98 -12.82 -0.70 9.02
C TRP A 98 -11.83 0.28 9.66
N ARG A 99 -11.32 -0.06 10.85
CA ARG A 99 -10.41 0.79 11.63
C ARG A 99 -9.10 1.01 10.89
N SER A 100 -8.51 -0.05 10.33
CA SER A 100 -7.25 0.03 9.58
C SER A 100 -7.36 1.00 8.41
N VAL A 101 -8.49 1.04 7.69
CA VAL A 101 -8.68 1.96 6.56
C VAL A 101 -8.87 3.41 7.00
N VAL A 102 -9.53 3.64 8.15
CA VAL A 102 -9.77 4.99 8.68
C VAL A 102 -8.52 5.58 9.34
N GLU A 103 -7.72 4.75 9.97
CA GLU A 103 -6.50 5.16 10.69
C GLU A 103 -5.26 5.21 9.80
N PHE A 104 -5.28 4.52 8.65
CA PHE A 104 -4.19 4.60 7.68
C PHE A 104 -4.17 5.95 6.95
N ASP A 105 -3.03 6.22 6.31
CA ASP A 105 -2.78 7.46 5.59
C ASP A 105 -3.85 7.74 4.52
N THR A 106 -4.15 9.03 4.35
CA THR A 106 -4.83 9.49 3.14
C THR A 106 -3.92 9.33 1.92
N ALA A 107 -4.51 9.34 0.72
CA ALA A 107 -3.74 9.18 -0.53
C ALA A 107 -2.60 10.20 -0.65
N ASP A 108 -2.85 11.45 -0.26
CA ASP A 108 -1.84 12.52 -0.28
C ASP A 108 -0.74 12.31 0.76
N ARG A 109 -1.11 11.88 1.99
CA ARG A 109 -0.15 11.60 3.06
C ARG A 109 0.73 10.40 2.74
N PHE A 110 0.15 9.35 2.17
CA PHE A 110 0.93 8.20 1.72
C PHE A 110 1.88 8.58 0.56
N ALA A 111 1.42 9.45 -0.35
CA ALA A 111 2.29 9.97 -1.41
C ALA A 111 3.43 10.85 -0.86
N GLU A 112 3.19 11.65 0.17
CA GLU A 112 4.24 12.39 0.89
C GLU A 112 5.23 11.46 1.59
N ARG A 113 4.73 10.41 2.26
CA ARG A 113 5.56 9.37 2.90
C ARG A 113 6.51 8.71 1.90
N LEU A 114 6.02 8.35 0.71
CA LEU A 114 6.87 7.83 -0.37
C LEU A 114 7.95 8.82 -0.78
N ARG A 115 7.61 10.10 -0.96
CA ARG A 115 8.61 11.12 -1.33
C ARG A 115 9.69 11.29 -0.26
N ALA A 116 9.31 11.24 1.01
CA ALA A 116 10.24 11.32 2.12
C ALA A 116 11.22 10.13 2.15
N ARG A 117 10.84 8.97 1.61
CA ARG A 117 11.68 7.76 1.50
C ARG A 117 12.39 7.61 0.16
N GLY A 118 12.68 8.73 -0.50
CA GLY A 118 13.51 8.72 -1.71
C GLY A 118 12.81 8.15 -2.94
N PHE A 119 11.48 8.18 -2.99
CA PHE A 119 10.74 7.94 -4.22
C PHE A 119 10.42 9.26 -4.94
N ASP A 120 10.54 9.26 -6.27
CA ASP A 120 10.12 10.35 -7.13
C ASP A 120 8.94 9.93 -8.03
N ARG A 121 8.46 10.88 -8.85
CA ARG A 121 7.36 10.68 -9.81
C ARG A 121 6.09 10.05 -9.18
N VAL A 122 5.87 10.33 -7.90
CA VAL A 122 4.76 9.77 -7.11
C VAL A 122 3.42 10.30 -7.62
N ARG A 123 2.51 9.39 -7.98
CA ARG A 123 1.14 9.67 -8.42
C ARG A 123 0.16 8.74 -7.72
N ALA A 124 -0.88 9.29 -7.11
CA ALA A 124 -2.02 8.52 -6.62
C ALA A 124 -3.14 8.55 -7.67
N LEU A 125 -3.60 7.37 -8.10
CA LEU A 125 -4.64 7.20 -9.10
C LEU A 125 -5.85 6.54 -8.44
N PRO A 126 -7.02 7.21 -8.34
CA PRO A 126 -8.20 6.61 -7.73
C PRO A 126 -8.74 5.47 -8.59
N LEU A 127 -9.30 4.44 -7.95
CA LEU A 127 -10.15 3.49 -8.64
C LEU A 127 -11.47 4.14 -9.09
N PRO A 128 -12.05 3.72 -10.23
CA PRO A 128 -13.32 4.27 -10.71
C PRO A 128 -14.52 3.76 -9.90
N GLY A 129 -15.69 4.35 -10.15
CA GLY A 129 -16.95 3.92 -9.56
C GLY A 129 -17.08 4.30 -8.09
N TRP A 130 -17.72 3.45 -7.28
CA TRP A 130 -17.99 3.74 -5.87
C TRP A 130 -16.71 3.77 -5.01
N GLN A 131 -15.62 3.17 -5.49
CA GLN A 131 -14.31 3.15 -4.82
C GLN A 131 -13.52 4.46 -5.02
N THR A 132 -14.04 5.38 -5.83
CA THR A 132 -13.40 6.68 -6.10
C THR A 132 -13.15 7.41 -4.78
N GLY A 133 -11.88 7.73 -4.54
CA GLY A 133 -11.45 8.43 -3.33
C GLY A 133 -11.41 7.57 -2.06
N ILE A 134 -11.58 6.26 -2.20
CA ILE A 134 -11.46 5.25 -1.13
C ILE A 134 -10.24 4.34 -1.38
N THR A 135 -10.07 3.87 -2.61
CA THR A 135 -8.95 3.01 -3.00
C THR A 135 -8.16 3.70 -4.10
N HIS A 136 -6.83 3.66 -3.97
CA HIS A 136 -5.92 4.22 -4.97
C HIS A 136 -4.84 3.22 -5.35
N THR A 137 -4.43 3.29 -6.61
CA THR A 137 -3.13 2.78 -7.04
C THR A 137 -2.14 3.95 -6.99
N VAL A 138 -1.17 3.87 -6.09
CA VAL A 138 -0.06 4.81 -6.00
C VAL A 138 1.14 4.23 -6.74
N VAL A 139 1.60 4.95 -7.75
CA VAL A 139 2.80 4.59 -8.50
C VAL A 139 3.94 5.55 -8.16
N ALA A 140 5.14 5.02 -8.05
CA ALA A 140 6.34 5.76 -7.71
C ALA A 140 7.57 5.15 -8.37
N ARG A 141 8.67 5.90 -8.40
CA ARG A 141 9.95 5.43 -8.94
C ARG A 141 11.03 5.66 -7.90
N ARG A 142 11.97 4.72 -7.76
CA ARG A 142 13.17 4.90 -6.93
C ARG A 142 13.97 6.09 -7.46
N ALA A 143 14.14 7.13 -6.64
CA ALA A 143 14.99 8.25 -7.01
C ALA A 143 16.45 7.81 -7.05
N VAL A 144 17.21 8.37 -7.98
CA VAL A 144 18.67 8.19 -8.06
C VAL A 144 19.27 9.55 -7.75
N PRO A 145 20.24 9.66 -6.82
CA PRO A 145 20.93 10.92 -6.61
C PRO A 145 21.54 11.41 -7.93
N ASP A 146 21.34 12.67 -8.28
CA ASP A 146 21.95 13.25 -9.47
C ASP A 146 23.48 13.11 -9.35
N ALA A 147 24.11 12.49 -10.34
CA ALA A 147 25.55 12.23 -10.39
C ALA A 147 26.42 13.51 -10.56
N GLY A 148 25.92 14.69 -10.17
CA GLY A 148 26.50 15.99 -10.50
C GLY A 148 26.68 16.97 -9.34
N SER A 149 26.75 16.49 -8.09
CA SER A 149 27.14 17.32 -6.94
C SER A 149 28.19 16.63 -6.08
N ALA A 150 29.39 16.52 -6.63
CA ALA A 150 30.64 16.26 -5.92
C ALA A 150 31.71 17.23 -6.44
#